data_AF-A0A316TZQ7-F1
#
_entry.id   AF-A0A316TZQ7-F1
#
_cell.length_a   1.000
_cell.length_b   1.000
_cell.length_c   1.000
_cell.angle_alpha   90.00
_cell.angle_beta   90.00
_cell.angle_gamma   90.00
#
_symmetry.space_group_name_H-M   'P 1'
#
loop_
_entity.id
_entity.type
_entity.pdbx_description
1 polymer ?
#
loop_
_entity_poly.entity_id
_entity_poly.type
_entity_poly.pdbx_seq_one_letter_code
_entity_poly.pdbx_strand_id
1 'polypeptide(L)'
;MSRLPTASSTSDAGPSSIPLVTSAPPRSSKLPLDGQQSQSRDNEEDEEEEEEEEEEGEVAYRLLELPDEVCRLVEEAQLKQRESRAVEGQSVEGIEGRGRKRKRLGVEREEREHLVINGRHGDEAVLCTADKTYALREITQSNSLLLCSLVAPQHSSGSFTESKGEGEGQGEKGPRLCLKSNVSQMLELVPVVPRLERIVELLQGSMYEGEVEEKRKKGQRRYTPQEVRSVVQASDAEVQRGYDEHHVVLLDGQMRLLSPAYLHSLLLSLLLIIDSNAYLPNDVPLQDAMNALREDHQVREEVAEAILCRWFGQQKQTINGSGNGSGGEVVVKEGSTTRVALDGTKLARFIGEQLLREASQPMLLSTLMSTWSKQLGDSFQSYASLPLLDSLYLLHPAPPLPTGSSSTATATPRRIEHFPRSALPVAPAPRFQALFTARPSWTLQDLAPFIEDLAVDAKRREALLLRFARAKRVEVPVPVLVGAQGKGGKGEEKGKKGSAPQKEYITLYSSRVRY
;
A
#
# COMPACT_ATOMS: atom_id res chain seq x y z
N MET A 1 -27.49 -16.32 -41.12
CA MET A 1 -26.30 -15.51 -41.46
C MET A 1 -26.36 -14.29 -40.55
N SER A 2 -25.48 -14.03 -39.60
CA SER A 2 -24.04 -14.25 -39.52
C SER A 2 -23.63 -14.36 -38.04
N ARG A 3 -22.87 -15.41 -37.73
CA ARG A 3 -22.22 -15.62 -36.44
C ARG A 3 -21.05 -14.63 -36.31
N LEU A 4 -20.94 -13.96 -35.16
CA LEU A 4 -19.73 -13.22 -34.76
C LEU A 4 -18.89 -14.11 -33.84
N PRO A 5 -17.55 -14.07 -33.95
CA PRO A 5 -16.67 -15.05 -33.33
C PRO A 5 -16.42 -14.74 -31.84
N THR A 6 -16.48 -15.80 -31.05
CA THR A 6 -15.92 -15.88 -29.69
C THR A 6 -14.40 -15.98 -29.79
N ALA A 7 -13.69 -14.93 -29.39
CA ALA A 7 -12.24 -15.00 -29.14
C ALA A 7 -12.02 -15.26 -27.64
N SER A 8 -11.77 -16.53 -27.32
CA SER A 8 -11.15 -16.96 -26.07
C SER A 8 -9.65 -16.63 -26.14
N SER A 9 -9.21 -15.55 -25.51
CA SER A 9 -7.80 -15.32 -25.22
C SER A 9 -7.52 -15.73 -23.77
N THR A 10 -7.15 -16.99 -23.59
CA THR A 10 -6.44 -17.45 -22.39
C THR A 10 -5.04 -16.87 -22.45
N SER A 11 -4.80 -15.70 -21.86
CA SER A 11 -3.42 -15.28 -21.54
C SER A 11 -3.05 -15.98 -20.23
N ASP A 12 -2.43 -17.14 -20.37
CA ASP A 12 -1.76 -17.85 -19.30
C ASP A 12 -0.44 -17.12 -18.99
N ALA A 13 -0.56 -15.95 -18.34
CA ALA A 13 0.57 -15.28 -17.74
C ALA A 13 0.59 -15.71 -16.27
N GLY A 14 1.50 -16.63 -15.95
CA GLY A 14 1.78 -17.03 -14.57
C GLY A 14 2.08 -15.83 -13.66
N PRO A 15 2.03 -16.01 -12.34
CA PRO A 15 2.22 -14.92 -11.38
C PRO A 15 3.53 -14.16 -11.64
N SER A 16 3.42 -12.86 -11.90
CA SER A 16 4.54 -11.97 -12.29
C SER A 16 5.43 -11.54 -11.12
N SER A 17 5.53 -12.36 -10.09
CA SER A 17 6.38 -12.09 -8.93
C SER A 17 7.67 -12.87 -9.10
N ILE A 18 8.76 -12.17 -9.43
CA ILE A 18 10.08 -12.79 -9.54
C ILE A 18 10.82 -12.54 -8.23
N PRO A 19 11.14 -13.59 -7.48
CA PRO A 19 11.93 -13.41 -6.28
C PRO A 19 13.40 -13.18 -6.58
N LEU A 20 14.01 -12.30 -5.80
CA LEU A 20 15.45 -12.10 -5.84
C LEU A 20 16.13 -13.18 -5.01
N VAL A 21 16.57 -14.25 -5.69
CA VAL A 21 17.41 -15.27 -5.08
C VAL A 21 18.82 -14.71 -4.90
N THR A 22 19.23 -14.47 -3.65
CA THR A 22 20.60 -14.09 -3.29
C THR A 22 21.49 -15.33 -3.17
N SER A 23 21.54 -16.18 -4.20
CA SER A 23 22.45 -17.33 -4.20
C SER A 23 23.80 -16.95 -4.81
N ALA A 24 24.88 -17.40 -4.18
CA ALA A 24 26.15 -17.53 -4.88
C ALA A 24 25.98 -18.59 -5.99
N PRO A 25 26.54 -18.39 -7.20
CA PRO A 25 26.30 -19.29 -8.31
C PRO A 25 26.73 -20.72 -7.97
N PRO A 26 25.97 -21.75 -8.37
CA PRO A 26 26.37 -23.13 -8.15
C PRO A 26 27.66 -23.42 -8.92
N ARG A 27 28.62 -24.08 -8.27
CA ARG A 27 29.77 -24.67 -8.96
C ARG A 27 29.23 -25.79 -9.84
N SER A 28 29.28 -25.60 -11.16
CA SER A 28 28.97 -26.63 -12.14
C SER A 28 30.00 -27.76 -12.04
N SER A 29 29.67 -28.85 -11.36
CA SER A 29 30.41 -30.10 -11.46
C SER A 29 29.88 -30.90 -12.64
N LYS A 30 30.50 -30.75 -13.82
CA LYS A 30 30.34 -31.71 -14.92
C LYS A 30 31.12 -32.97 -14.52
N LEU A 31 30.43 -34.08 -14.30
CA LEU A 31 31.03 -35.42 -14.28
C LEU A 31 30.99 -35.99 -15.70
N PRO A 32 32.03 -36.70 -16.19
CA PRO A 32 32.02 -37.30 -17.51
C PRO A 32 31.23 -38.61 -17.50
N LEU A 33 30.39 -38.80 -18.52
CA LEU A 33 29.74 -40.06 -18.84
C LEU A 33 30.71 -40.95 -19.61
N ASP A 34 30.96 -42.15 -19.09
CA ASP A 34 31.68 -43.23 -19.75
C ASP A 34 30.69 -44.09 -20.54
N GLY A 35 31.01 -44.37 -21.81
CA GLY A 35 30.17 -45.15 -22.71
C GLY A 35 30.47 -46.64 -22.69
N GLN A 36 29.43 -47.47 -22.86
CA GLN A 36 29.55 -48.80 -23.46
C GLN A 36 28.34 -49.11 -24.35
N GLN A 37 28.65 -49.54 -25.58
CA GLN A 37 27.79 -50.15 -26.60
C GLN A 37 27.05 -51.37 -26.02
N SER A 38 25.85 -51.78 -26.48
CA SER A 38 25.65 -52.57 -27.72
C SER A 38 24.16 -52.94 -27.95
N GLN A 39 23.79 -53.00 -29.25
CA GLN A 39 22.83 -53.91 -29.92
C GLN A 39 21.33 -53.56 -30.10
N SER A 40 21.03 -53.17 -31.36
CA SER A 40 20.04 -53.75 -32.29
C SER A 40 18.53 -53.44 -32.13
N ARG A 41 17.96 -52.70 -33.09
CA ARG A 41 17.11 -53.19 -34.20
C ARG A 41 16.34 -52.04 -34.89
N ASP A 42 16.40 -52.05 -36.22
CA ASP A 42 15.44 -51.63 -37.25
C ASP A 42 14.25 -50.74 -36.86
N ASN A 43 14.17 -49.53 -37.44
CA ASN A 43 13.15 -49.17 -38.42
C ASN A 43 13.37 -47.74 -38.96
N GLU A 44 13.18 -47.60 -40.27
CA GLU A 44 13.04 -46.34 -41.00
C GLU A 44 11.74 -45.64 -40.57
N GLU A 45 11.81 -44.33 -40.29
CA GLU A 45 10.73 -43.37 -40.55
C GLU A 45 11.31 -41.93 -40.44
N ASP A 46 10.97 -41.11 -41.43
CA ASP A 46 11.40 -39.72 -41.62
C ASP A 46 10.94 -38.80 -40.48
N GLU A 47 11.87 -38.16 -39.78
CA GLU A 47 11.60 -36.95 -39.00
C GLU A 47 12.68 -35.90 -39.33
N GLU A 48 12.24 -34.76 -39.86
CA GLU A 48 13.04 -33.56 -40.04
C GLU A 48 13.45 -33.06 -38.64
N GLU A 49 14.67 -33.34 -38.22
CA GLU A 49 15.29 -32.72 -37.04
C GLU A 49 15.52 -31.23 -37.35
N GLU A 50 14.58 -30.38 -36.95
CA GLU A 50 14.87 -28.98 -36.65
C GLU A 50 15.92 -28.99 -35.53
N GLU A 51 17.18 -28.71 -35.88
CA GLU A 51 18.23 -28.36 -34.92
C GLU A 51 17.77 -27.09 -34.18
N GLU A 52 17.03 -27.27 -33.07
CA GLU A 52 16.92 -26.23 -32.04
C GLU A 52 18.32 -26.02 -31.49
N GLU A 53 19.04 -25.04 -32.07
CA GLU A 53 20.19 -24.43 -31.41
C GLU A 53 19.72 -23.95 -30.03
N GLU A 54 20.02 -24.72 -28.99
CA GLU A 54 19.97 -24.26 -27.61
C GLU A 54 20.93 -23.07 -27.51
N GLU A 55 20.43 -21.85 -27.75
CA GLU A 55 21.12 -20.62 -27.36
C GLU A 55 21.40 -20.74 -25.86
N GLU A 56 22.65 -21.04 -25.50
CA GLU A 56 23.15 -20.89 -24.13
C GLU A 56 22.90 -19.43 -23.73
N GLY A 57 21.76 -19.17 -23.08
CA GLY A 57 21.28 -17.83 -22.75
C GLY A 57 22.39 -17.04 -22.06
N GLU A 58 22.87 -16.01 -22.75
CA GLU A 58 23.95 -15.16 -22.27
C GLU A 58 23.52 -14.56 -20.92
N VAL A 59 24.23 -14.91 -19.84
CA VAL A 59 23.88 -14.45 -18.48
C VAL A 59 24.08 -12.94 -18.41
N ALA A 60 22.98 -12.19 -18.55
CA ALA A 60 22.99 -10.73 -18.52
C ALA A 60 23.11 -10.20 -17.08
N TYR A 61 24.25 -9.57 -16.77
CA TYR A 61 24.47 -8.90 -15.49
C TYR A 61 23.93 -7.46 -15.51
N ARG A 62 23.19 -7.07 -14.48
CA ARG A 62 22.76 -5.68 -14.22
C ARG A 62 23.19 -5.23 -12.83
N LEU A 63 23.50 -3.94 -12.68
CA LEU A 63 23.76 -3.33 -11.38
C LEU A 63 22.48 -2.72 -10.82
N LEU A 64 22.20 -2.98 -9.55
CA LEU A 64 21.08 -2.41 -8.80
C LEU A 64 21.62 -1.65 -7.59
N GLU A 65 21.35 -0.35 -7.54
CA GLU A 65 21.63 0.50 -6.38
C GLU A 65 20.57 0.26 -5.30
N LEU A 66 21.03 -0.18 -4.14
CA LEU A 66 20.18 -0.51 -2.99
C LEU A 66 20.27 0.61 -1.93
N PRO A 67 19.13 1.17 -1.47
CA PRO A 67 19.10 2.04 -0.32
C PRO A 67 19.61 1.31 0.94
N ASP A 68 20.22 2.04 1.87
CA ASP A 68 20.79 1.47 3.11
C ASP A 68 19.84 0.52 3.87
N GLU A 69 18.55 0.85 3.91
CA GLU A 69 17.53 0.00 4.53
C GLU A 69 17.40 -1.34 3.82
N VAL A 70 17.38 -1.34 2.48
CA VAL A 70 17.27 -2.55 1.67
C VAL A 70 18.57 -3.36 1.72
N CYS A 71 19.73 -2.69 1.72
CA CYS A 71 21.03 -3.34 1.95
C CYS A 71 21.04 -4.17 3.23
N ARG A 72 20.60 -3.58 4.35
CA ARG A 72 20.54 -4.28 5.64
C ARG A 72 19.61 -5.49 5.59
N LEU A 73 18.44 -5.37 4.95
CA LEU A 73 17.52 -6.48 4.77
C LEU A 73 18.16 -7.64 3.99
N VAL A 74 18.92 -7.32 2.93
CA VAL A 74 19.65 -8.32 2.14
C VAL A 74 20.76 -8.97 2.95
N GLU A 75 21.54 -8.19 3.69
CA GLU A 75 22.62 -8.71 4.55
C GLU A 75 22.09 -9.63 5.66
N GLU A 76 21.01 -9.23 6.34
CA GLU A 76 20.35 -10.05 7.37
C GLU A 76 19.80 -11.36 6.79
N ALA A 77 19.21 -11.31 5.60
CA ALA A 77 18.72 -12.50 4.89
C ALA A 77 19.86 -13.47 4.56
N GLN A 78 20.97 -12.95 4.04
CA GLN A 78 22.15 -13.75 3.73
C GLN A 78 22.79 -14.37 4.98
N LEU A 79 22.79 -13.65 6.12
CA LEU A 79 23.29 -14.18 7.39
C LEU A 79 22.44 -15.37 7.85
N LYS A 80 21.11 -15.23 7.85
CA LYS A 80 20.18 -16.31 8.23
C LYS A 80 20.32 -17.55 7.35
N GLN A 81 20.50 -17.36 6.04
CA GLN A 81 20.74 -18.47 5.10
C GLN A 81 22.08 -19.17 5.36
N ARG A 82 23.12 -18.44 5.78
CA ARG A 82 24.41 -19.04 6.16
C ARG A 82 24.29 -19.84 7.46
N GLU A 83 23.55 -19.32 8.43
CA GLU A 83 23.29 -20.00 9.70
C GLU A 83 22.46 -21.28 9.51
N SER A 84 21.39 -21.24 8.71
CA SER A 84 20.58 -22.44 8.42
C SER A 84 21.40 -23.54 7.73
N ARG A 85 22.25 -23.16 6.76
CA ARG A 85 23.15 -24.09 6.07
C ARG A 85 24.24 -24.66 6.97
N ALA A 86 24.73 -23.90 7.95
CA ALA A 86 25.70 -24.37 8.94
C ALA A 86 25.08 -25.40 9.91
N VAL A 87 23.82 -25.20 10.30
CA VAL A 87 23.08 -26.13 11.17
C VAL A 87 22.73 -27.44 10.45
N GLU A 88 22.36 -27.40 9.18
CA GLU A 88 22.16 -28.62 8.38
C GLU A 88 23.48 -29.40 8.19
N GLY A 89 24.59 -28.71 7.91
CA GLY A 89 25.91 -29.33 7.75
C GLY A 89 26.45 -30.01 9.01
N GLN A 90 26.14 -29.50 10.21
CA GLN A 90 26.55 -30.11 11.49
C GLN A 90 25.70 -31.33 11.89
N SER A 91 24.51 -31.51 11.30
CA SER A 91 23.63 -32.65 11.60
C SER A 91 23.99 -33.93 10.83
N VAL A 92 24.96 -33.87 9.91
CA VAL A 92 25.37 -35.01 9.05
C VAL A 92 26.64 -35.70 9.55
N GLU A 93 27.44 -35.08 10.43
CA GLU A 93 28.61 -35.71 11.05
C GLU A 93 28.28 -36.29 12.43
N GLY A 94 27.48 -37.35 12.45
CA GLY A 94 27.31 -38.16 13.65
C GLY A 94 26.04 -38.99 13.65
N ILE A 95 26.22 -40.31 13.64
CA ILE A 95 25.24 -41.40 13.85
C ILE A 95 24.85 -42.12 12.53
N GLU A 96 25.73 -43.03 12.12
CA GLU A 96 25.28 -44.27 11.48
C GLU A 96 24.47 -45.08 12.51
N GLY A 97 23.15 -45.18 12.32
CA GLY A 97 22.33 -45.98 13.23
C GLY A 97 20.83 -45.91 12.99
N ARG A 98 20.33 -46.81 12.12
CA ARG A 98 18.96 -47.37 12.06
C ARG A 98 17.76 -46.40 12.19
N GLY A 99 17.21 -46.07 11.02
CA GLY A 99 15.79 -46.18 10.67
C GLY A 99 14.73 -45.81 11.71
N ARG A 100 14.12 -44.63 11.52
CA ARG A 100 12.66 -44.41 11.68
C ARG A 100 12.26 -43.13 10.94
N LYS A 101 11.50 -43.28 9.85
CA LYS A 101 10.82 -42.20 9.12
C LYS A 101 9.93 -41.42 10.12
N ARG A 102 10.42 -40.28 10.60
CA ARG A 102 9.56 -39.27 11.24
C ARG A 102 9.02 -38.37 10.13
N LYS A 103 7.77 -38.63 9.75
CA LYS A 103 6.96 -37.74 8.90
C LYS A 103 6.75 -36.44 9.69
N ARG A 104 7.61 -35.44 9.42
CA ARG A 104 7.35 -34.06 9.85
C ARG A 104 6.16 -33.56 9.05
N LEU A 105 4.98 -33.54 9.66
CA LEU A 105 3.90 -32.63 9.28
C LEU A 105 4.34 -31.23 9.74
N GLY A 106 5.28 -30.63 9.00
CA GLY A 106 5.61 -29.23 9.13
C GLY A 106 4.66 -28.46 8.24
N VAL A 107 3.90 -27.55 8.83
CA VAL A 107 3.31 -26.43 8.09
C VAL A 107 4.50 -25.76 7.38
N GLU A 108 4.57 -25.90 6.06
CA GLU A 108 5.50 -25.16 5.21
C GLU A 108 5.16 -23.68 5.39
N ARG A 109 5.80 -23.05 6.36
CA ARG A 109 5.84 -21.60 6.45
C ARG A 109 6.76 -21.21 5.32
N GLU A 110 6.20 -20.94 4.14
CA GLU A 110 6.94 -20.37 3.00
C GLU A 110 7.83 -19.25 3.56
N GLU A 111 9.15 -19.46 3.56
CA GLU A 111 10.11 -18.41 3.88
C GLU A 111 10.03 -17.42 2.72
N ARG A 112 9.05 -16.50 2.80
CA ARG A 112 8.80 -15.51 1.76
C ARG A 112 10.06 -14.69 1.56
N GLU A 113 10.51 -14.63 0.30
CA GLU A 113 11.72 -13.94 -0.06
C GLU A 113 11.66 -12.47 0.34
N HIS A 114 12.78 -11.95 0.83
CA HIS A 114 12.85 -10.62 1.42
C HIS A 114 12.61 -9.49 0.41
N LEU A 115 12.74 -9.78 -0.88
CA LEU A 115 12.56 -8.83 -1.99
C LEU A 115 11.89 -9.52 -3.19
N VAL A 116 10.82 -8.90 -3.69
CA VAL A 116 10.04 -9.40 -4.84
C VAL A 116 9.93 -8.30 -5.88
N ILE A 117 10.23 -8.62 -7.14
CA ILE A 117 9.93 -7.74 -8.28
C ILE A 117 8.50 -8.03 -8.74
N ASN A 118 7.70 -6.98 -8.90
CA ASN A 118 6.30 -7.07 -9.27
C ASN A 118 5.96 -6.05 -10.38
N GLY A 119 5.07 -6.45 -11.28
CA GLY A 119 4.57 -5.65 -12.41
C GLY A 119 4.10 -6.56 -13.53
N ARG A 120 3.00 -6.21 -14.20
CA ARG A 120 2.54 -6.93 -15.39
C ARG A 120 3.26 -6.44 -16.64
N HIS A 121 3.07 -7.16 -17.75
CA HIS A 121 3.55 -6.72 -19.05
C HIS A 121 2.97 -5.33 -19.40
N GLY A 122 3.84 -4.32 -19.45
CA GLY A 122 3.48 -2.92 -19.70
C GLY A 122 3.40 -2.02 -18.47
N ASP A 123 3.49 -2.59 -17.26
CA ASP A 123 3.64 -1.78 -16.05
C ASP A 123 5.11 -1.36 -15.86
N GLU A 124 5.33 -0.24 -15.16
CA GLU A 124 6.65 0.09 -14.59
C GLU A 124 6.95 -0.90 -13.46
N ALA A 125 8.05 -1.65 -13.58
CA ALA A 125 8.42 -2.63 -12.56
C ALA A 125 8.66 -1.97 -11.19
N VAL A 126 8.20 -2.64 -10.14
CA VAL A 126 8.46 -2.25 -8.76
C VAL A 126 9.16 -3.37 -8.01
N LEU A 127 9.96 -3.01 -7.01
CA LEU A 127 10.54 -3.93 -6.06
C LEU A 127 9.90 -3.69 -4.69
N CYS A 128 9.39 -4.77 -4.12
CA CYS A 128 8.67 -4.75 -2.86
C CYS A 128 9.51 -5.43 -1.78
N THR A 129 9.62 -4.78 -0.61
CA THR A 129 9.97 -5.44 0.65
C THR A 129 8.71 -6.06 1.26
N ALA A 130 8.79 -6.53 2.50
CA ALA A 130 7.61 -6.97 3.25
C ALA A 130 6.56 -5.85 3.45
N ASP A 131 6.98 -4.58 3.48
CA ASP A 131 6.17 -3.45 3.93
C ASP A 131 6.20 -2.16 3.08
N LYS A 132 7.10 -2.09 2.08
CA LYS A 132 7.33 -0.92 1.23
C LYS A 132 7.51 -1.29 -0.23
N THR A 133 7.17 -0.33 -1.11
CA THR A 133 7.32 -0.45 -2.56
C THR A 133 8.27 0.61 -3.14
N TYR A 134 9.16 0.17 -4.02
CA TYR A 134 10.15 0.99 -4.71
C TYR A 134 9.95 0.87 -6.23
N ALA A 135 9.94 1.98 -6.96
CA ALA A 135 10.03 1.92 -8.42
C ALA A 135 11.46 1.58 -8.83
N LEU A 136 11.61 0.65 -9.77
CA LEU A 136 12.86 0.42 -10.48
C LEU A 136 13.00 1.49 -11.57
N ARG A 137 14.09 2.25 -11.54
CA ARG A 137 14.42 3.21 -12.61
C ARG A 137 15.76 2.92 -13.21
N GLU A 138 15.83 2.96 -14.52
CA GLU A 138 17.08 2.83 -15.24
C GLU A 138 17.77 4.19 -15.35
N ILE A 139 19.05 4.22 -15.00
CA ILE A 139 19.94 5.37 -15.15
C ILE A 139 21.08 4.96 -16.08
N THR A 140 21.27 5.72 -17.14
CA THR A 140 22.44 5.62 -18.02
C THR A 140 23.59 6.43 -17.44
N GLN A 141 24.79 5.85 -17.41
CA GLN A 141 26.01 6.57 -17.05
C GLN A 141 26.92 6.72 -18.27
N SER A 142 27.69 7.81 -18.33
CA SER A 142 28.63 8.07 -19.44
C SER A 142 29.96 7.31 -19.30
N ASN A 143 30.22 6.72 -18.14
CA ASN A 143 31.47 6.02 -17.83
C ASN A 143 31.32 4.52 -18.12
N SER A 144 32.39 3.86 -18.54
CA SER A 144 32.41 2.39 -18.69
C SER A 144 32.66 1.72 -17.34
N LEU A 145 31.68 0.97 -16.83
CA LEU A 145 31.82 0.12 -15.64
C LEU A 145 32.03 -1.32 -16.06
N LEU A 146 33.21 -1.87 -15.79
CA LEU A 146 33.54 -3.25 -16.14
C LEU A 146 33.28 -4.15 -14.93
N LEU A 147 32.32 -5.07 -15.06
CA LEU A 147 32.10 -6.12 -14.07
C LEU A 147 33.11 -7.23 -14.33
N CYS A 148 33.96 -7.51 -13.34
CA CYS A 148 35.01 -8.52 -13.45
C CYS A 148 34.91 -9.56 -12.34
N SER A 149 35.21 -10.82 -12.65
CA SER A 149 35.37 -11.89 -11.67
C SER A 149 36.85 -12.25 -11.51
N LEU A 150 37.28 -12.51 -10.28
CA LEU A 150 38.62 -13.01 -10.01
C LEU A 150 38.63 -14.54 -10.10
N VAL A 151 39.42 -15.10 -11.02
CA VAL A 151 39.62 -16.54 -11.15
C VAL A 151 40.94 -16.91 -10.50
N ALA A 152 40.87 -17.72 -9.44
CA ALA A 152 42.06 -18.25 -8.79
C ALA A 152 42.84 -19.15 -9.75
N PRO A 153 44.18 -19.18 -9.67
CA PRO A 153 44.97 -20.09 -10.48
C PRO A 153 44.54 -21.53 -10.19
N GLN A 154 44.09 -22.26 -11.20
CA GLN A 154 43.84 -23.68 -11.04
C GLN A 154 45.19 -24.36 -10.88
N HIS A 155 45.43 -25.00 -9.72
CA HIS A 155 46.52 -25.94 -9.58
C HIS A 155 46.18 -27.15 -10.46
N SER A 156 46.64 -27.12 -11.72
CA SER A 156 46.61 -28.31 -12.57
C SER A 156 47.50 -29.36 -11.93
N SER A 157 46.92 -30.29 -11.18
CA SER A 157 47.52 -31.58 -10.87
C SER A 157 47.50 -32.47 -12.12
N GLY A 158 48.12 -31.97 -13.19
CA GLY A 158 48.30 -32.66 -14.45
C GLY A 158 49.79 -32.76 -14.68
N SER A 159 50.35 -33.95 -14.38
CA SER A 159 51.67 -34.35 -14.83
C SER A 159 51.76 -34.10 -16.34
N PHE A 160 52.59 -33.16 -16.77
CA PHE A 160 53.11 -33.17 -18.12
C PHE A 160 54.60 -32.84 -18.13
N THR A 161 55.30 -33.74 -18.80
CA THR A 161 56.72 -33.80 -19.14
C THR A 161 57.27 -32.47 -19.64
N GLU A 162 58.43 -32.10 -19.09
CA GLU A 162 59.28 -31.04 -19.60
C GLU A 162 59.59 -31.27 -21.09
N SER A 163 59.26 -30.30 -21.92
CA SER A 163 59.93 -30.09 -23.20
C SER A 163 60.32 -28.63 -23.26
N LYS A 164 61.62 -28.40 -23.12
CA LYS A 164 62.27 -27.09 -23.19
C LYS A 164 62.02 -26.46 -24.56
N GLY A 165 61.27 -25.36 -24.57
CA GLY A 165 61.22 -24.39 -25.65
C GLY A 165 61.47 -23.01 -25.04
N GLU A 166 62.61 -22.42 -25.40
CA GLU A 166 63.11 -21.14 -24.89
C GLU A 166 62.26 -19.97 -25.42
N GLY A 167 61.78 -19.11 -24.52
CA GLY A 167 60.93 -17.96 -24.82
C GLY A 167 60.29 -17.39 -23.56
N GLU A 168 61.13 -17.03 -22.56
CA GLU A 168 60.71 -16.56 -21.24
C GLU A 168 60.08 -15.15 -21.29
N GLY A 169 58.77 -15.09 -21.57
CA GLY A 169 57.89 -14.15 -20.87
C GLY A 169 57.35 -14.87 -19.64
N GLN A 170 57.73 -14.44 -18.44
CA GLN A 170 57.29 -15.03 -17.17
C GLN A 170 55.76 -15.19 -17.14
N GLY A 171 55.28 -16.42 -17.32
CA GLY A 171 53.87 -16.74 -17.23
C GLY A 171 53.36 -16.50 -15.82
N GLU A 172 52.62 -15.40 -15.64
CA GLU A 172 52.10 -14.94 -14.36
C GLU A 172 51.29 -16.05 -13.66
N LYS A 173 51.86 -16.61 -12.58
CA LYS A 173 51.13 -17.42 -11.59
C LYS A 173 50.26 -16.54 -10.68
N GLY A 174 49.61 -15.52 -11.25
CA GLY A 174 48.77 -14.55 -10.56
C GLY A 174 47.28 -14.86 -10.74
N PRO A 175 46.40 -14.36 -9.86
CA PRO A 175 44.96 -14.45 -10.07
C PRO A 175 44.56 -13.73 -11.36
N ARG A 176 43.76 -14.38 -12.21
CA ARG A 176 43.34 -13.83 -13.50
C ARG A 176 42.04 -13.06 -13.33
N LEU A 177 41.99 -11.85 -13.89
CA LEU A 177 40.77 -11.06 -13.93
C LEU A 177 40.01 -11.40 -15.22
N CYS A 178 38.77 -11.88 -15.10
CA CYS A 178 37.91 -12.16 -16.24
C CYS A 178 36.81 -11.10 -16.32
N LEU A 179 36.73 -10.40 -17.46
CA LEU A 179 35.62 -9.49 -17.75
C LEU A 179 34.34 -10.31 -17.92
N LYS A 180 33.28 -9.93 -17.20
CA LYS A 180 31.95 -10.55 -17.26
C LYS A 180 30.96 -9.70 -18.04
N SER A 181 31.00 -8.38 -17.87
CA SER A 181 30.11 -7.48 -18.58
C SER A 181 30.66 -6.05 -18.59
N ASN A 182 30.33 -5.28 -19.62
CA ASN A 182 30.44 -3.83 -19.63
C ASN A 182 29.07 -3.23 -19.30
N VAL A 183 28.92 -2.71 -18.09
CA VAL A 183 27.67 -2.17 -17.58
C VAL A 183 27.61 -0.68 -17.89
N SER A 184 26.73 -0.28 -18.80
CA SER A 184 26.44 1.13 -19.14
C SER A 184 25.20 1.68 -18.44
N GLN A 185 24.36 0.79 -17.92
CA GLN A 185 23.07 1.08 -17.30
C GLN A 185 23.02 0.50 -15.89
N MET A 186 22.51 1.30 -14.95
CA MET A 186 22.29 0.92 -13.57
C MET A 186 20.81 1.10 -13.23
N LEU A 187 20.29 0.22 -12.40
CA LEU A 187 18.95 0.36 -11.83
C LEU A 187 19.05 1.04 -10.47
N GLU A 188 18.24 2.06 -10.21
CA GLU A 188 18.05 2.64 -8.88
C GLU A 188 16.68 2.26 -8.31
N LEU A 189 16.59 2.23 -6.98
CA LEU A 189 15.34 2.06 -6.25
C LEU A 189 14.86 3.40 -5.69
N VAL A 190 13.70 3.84 -6.15
CA VAL A 190 13.08 5.07 -5.67
C VAL A 190 11.81 4.72 -4.90
N PRO A 191 11.67 5.09 -3.60
CA PRO A 191 10.43 4.90 -2.86
C PRO A 191 9.24 5.51 -3.60
N VAL A 192 8.13 4.78 -3.71
CA VAL A 192 6.91 5.24 -4.37
C VAL A 192 5.67 4.97 -3.52
N VAL A 193 4.60 5.71 -3.81
CA VAL A 193 3.29 5.44 -3.22
C VAL A 193 2.71 4.19 -3.88
N PRO A 194 2.26 3.19 -3.10
CA PRO A 194 1.73 1.94 -3.64
C PRO A 194 0.44 2.18 -4.44
N ARG A 195 0.24 1.45 -5.54
CA ARG A 195 -0.91 1.63 -6.43
C ARG A 195 -2.14 0.83 -5.97
N LEU A 196 -2.64 1.17 -4.77
CA LEU A 196 -3.73 0.43 -4.11
C LEU A 196 -5.10 0.60 -4.81
N GLU A 197 -5.30 1.69 -5.57
CA GLU A 197 -6.52 1.93 -6.36
C GLU A 197 -6.86 0.78 -7.33
N ARG A 198 -5.84 0.02 -7.75
CA ARG A 198 -6.00 -1.20 -8.57
C ARG A 198 -6.87 -2.26 -7.91
N ILE A 199 -6.94 -2.28 -6.56
CA ILE A 199 -7.85 -3.16 -5.81
C ILE A 199 -9.30 -2.79 -6.14
N VAL A 200 -9.62 -1.50 -6.10
CA VAL A 200 -10.97 -1.00 -6.39
C VAL A 200 -11.33 -1.25 -7.85
N GLU A 201 -10.45 -0.87 -8.79
CA GLU A 201 -10.66 -1.09 -10.23
C GLU A 201 -10.98 -2.55 -10.58
N LEU A 202 -10.27 -3.49 -9.93
CA LEU A 202 -10.43 -4.92 -10.17
C LEU A 202 -11.72 -5.48 -9.58
N LEU A 203 -12.08 -5.06 -8.37
CA LEU A 203 -13.19 -5.64 -7.60
C LEU A 203 -14.53 -4.91 -7.82
N GLN A 204 -14.54 -3.73 -8.44
CA GLN A 204 -15.71 -2.90 -8.69
C GLN A 204 -16.85 -3.69 -9.38
N GLY A 205 -16.51 -4.54 -10.36
CA GLY A 205 -17.49 -5.31 -11.13
C GLY A 205 -18.18 -6.42 -10.33
N SER A 206 -17.59 -6.84 -9.21
CA SER A 206 -18.09 -7.90 -8.32
C SER A 206 -18.26 -7.38 -6.88
N MET A 207 -18.68 -6.12 -6.72
CA MET A 207 -18.94 -5.55 -5.40
C MET A 207 -20.01 -6.33 -4.63
N TYR A 208 -19.86 -6.40 -3.32
CA TYR A 208 -20.79 -7.05 -2.42
C TYR A 208 -21.79 -6.02 -1.87
N GLU A 209 -23.08 -6.25 -2.12
CA GLU A 209 -24.20 -5.37 -1.76
C GLU A 209 -25.12 -6.01 -0.71
N GLY A 210 -24.64 -7.05 -0.02
CA GLY A 210 -25.41 -7.82 0.95
C GLY A 210 -25.89 -9.16 0.40
N GLU A 211 -26.29 -10.03 1.33
CA GLU A 211 -26.56 -11.45 1.05
C GLU A 211 -27.77 -11.65 0.12
N VAL A 212 -28.75 -10.74 0.20
CA VAL A 212 -29.95 -10.76 -0.66
C VAL A 212 -29.57 -10.52 -2.12
N GLU A 213 -28.80 -9.46 -2.39
CA GLU A 213 -28.36 -9.12 -3.75
C GLU A 213 -27.38 -10.15 -4.30
N GLU A 214 -26.57 -10.74 -3.44
CA GLU A 214 -25.61 -11.76 -3.85
C GLU A 214 -26.27 -13.03 -4.37
N LYS A 215 -27.41 -13.42 -3.79
CA LYS A 215 -28.21 -14.54 -4.31
C LYS A 215 -28.82 -14.24 -5.69
N ARG A 216 -29.01 -12.95 -6.03
CA ARG A 216 -29.57 -12.50 -7.32
C ARG A 216 -28.49 -12.44 -8.41
N LYS A 217 -27.29 -11.98 -8.08
CA LYS A 217 -26.19 -11.75 -9.03
C LYS A 217 -25.36 -13.02 -9.26
N LYS A 218 -25.85 -13.89 -10.15
CA LYS A 218 -25.11 -15.10 -10.56
C LYS A 218 -24.19 -14.85 -11.76
N GLY A 219 -23.03 -15.51 -11.76
CA GLY A 219 -22.13 -15.55 -12.93
C GLY A 219 -21.16 -14.37 -13.09
N GLN A 220 -21.08 -13.46 -12.10
CA GLN A 220 -20.04 -12.44 -12.10
C GLN A 220 -18.67 -13.05 -11.81
N ARG A 221 -17.64 -12.61 -12.53
CA ARG A 221 -16.26 -13.02 -12.25
C ARG A 221 -15.85 -12.49 -10.88
N ARG A 222 -15.30 -13.37 -10.05
CA ARG A 222 -14.75 -13.06 -8.73
C ARG A 222 -13.25 -13.33 -8.75
N TYR A 223 -12.56 -12.80 -7.76
CA TYR A 223 -11.10 -12.78 -7.70
C TYR A 223 -10.63 -13.40 -6.39
N THR A 224 -9.67 -14.30 -6.48
CA THR A 224 -8.95 -14.85 -5.33
C THR A 224 -7.91 -13.86 -4.81
N PRO A 225 -7.44 -14.00 -3.55
CA PRO A 225 -6.35 -13.16 -3.01
C PRO A 225 -5.09 -13.15 -3.89
N GLN A 226 -4.74 -14.29 -4.49
CA GLN A 226 -3.58 -14.43 -5.37
C GLN A 226 -3.75 -13.65 -6.68
N GLU A 227 -4.95 -13.70 -7.28
CA GLU A 227 -5.25 -12.93 -8.49
C GLU A 227 -5.17 -11.42 -8.23
N VAL A 228 -5.74 -10.94 -7.12
CA VAL A 228 -5.63 -9.51 -6.74
C VAL A 228 -4.16 -9.14 -6.53
N ARG A 229 -3.38 -9.99 -5.85
CA ARG A 229 -1.96 -9.76 -5.61
C ARG A 229 -1.13 -9.65 -6.89
N SER A 230 -1.50 -10.39 -7.95
CA SER A 230 -0.84 -10.33 -9.26
C SER A 230 -1.11 -9.04 -10.06
N VAL A 231 -2.09 -8.23 -9.64
CA VAL A 231 -2.46 -6.97 -10.30
C VAL A 231 -1.90 -5.77 -9.53
N VAL A 232 -1.87 -5.86 -8.20
CA VAL A 232 -1.55 -4.73 -7.34
C VAL A 232 -0.05 -4.62 -7.13
N GLN A 233 0.53 -3.52 -7.62
CA GLN A 233 1.94 -3.17 -7.47
C GLN A 233 2.19 -2.55 -6.09
N ALA A 234 2.26 -3.41 -5.08
CA ALA A 234 2.52 -3.03 -3.70
C ALA A 234 3.18 -4.17 -2.91
N SER A 235 3.72 -3.89 -1.72
CA SER A 235 4.18 -4.89 -0.76
C SER A 235 3.00 -5.61 -0.10
N ASP A 236 3.25 -6.74 0.54
CA ASP A 236 2.19 -7.52 1.19
C ASP A 236 1.48 -6.72 2.29
N ALA A 237 2.23 -5.98 3.12
CA ALA A 237 1.62 -5.15 4.14
C ALA A 237 0.85 -3.96 3.56
N GLU A 238 1.31 -3.38 2.45
CA GLU A 238 0.57 -2.32 1.74
C GLU A 238 -0.72 -2.83 1.12
N VAL A 239 -0.70 -4.01 0.49
CA VAL A 239 -1.91 -4.66 -0.05
C VAL A 239 -2.93 -4.91 1.05
N GLN A 240 -2.47 -5.43 2.20
CA GLN A 240 -3.35 -5.68 3.34
C GLN A 240 -3.97 -4.38 3.87
N ARG A 241 -3.17 -3.30 3.99
CA ARG A 241 -3.70 -1.96 4.33
C ARG A 241 -4.73 -1.49 3.31
N GLY A 242 -4.47 -1.68 2.02
CA GLY A 242 -5.42 -1.36 0.95
C GLY A 242 -6.73 -2.13 1.06
N TYR A 243 -6.70 -3.40 1.46
CA TYR A 243 -7.93 -4.15 1.74
C TYR A 243 -8.74 -3.54 2.88
N ASP A 244 -8.09 -3.13 3.96
CA ASP A 244 -8.79 -2.51 5.08
C ASP A 244 -9.30 -1.10 4.75
N GLU A 245 -8.49 -0.28 4.06
CA GLU A 245 -8.86 1.09 3.62
C GLU A 245 -10.03 1.09 2.64
N HIS A 246 -10.08 0.12 1.73
CA HIS A 246 -11.17 -0.01 0.76
C HIS A 246 -12.31 -0.92 1.23
N HIS A 247 -12.31 -1.39 2.48
CA HIS A 247 -13.34 -2.26 3.04
C HIS A 247 -13.56 -3.56 2.23
N VAL A 248 -12.46 -4.23 1.93
CA VAL A 248 -12.42 -5.51 1.22
C VAL A 248 -12.34 -6.65 2.22
N VAL A 249 -13.19 -7.65 2.04
CA VAL A 249 -13.29 -8.85 2.88
C VAL A 249 -13.18 -10.12 2.04
N LEU A 250 -12.65 -11.19 2.62
CA LEU A 250 -12.60 -12.51 2.00
C LEU A 250 -13.90 -13.25 2.30
N LEU A 251 -14.72 -13.53 1.28
CA LEU A 251 -15.95 -14.31 1.40
C LEU A 251 -15.89 -15.52 0.48
N ASP A 252 -16.09 -16.71 1.02
CA ASP A 252 -16.10 -17.97 0.26
C ASP A 252 -14.82 -18.15 -0.60
N GLY A 253 -13.66 -17.74 -0.07
CA GLY A 253 -12.36 -17.77 -0.77
C GLY A 253 -12.16 -16.69 -1.84
N GLN A 254 -13.08 -15.74 -1.96
CA GLN A 254 -13.06 -14.66 -2.96
C GLN A 254 -12.97 -13.28 -2.30
N MET A 255 -12.15 -12.38 -2.84
CA MET A 255 -12.02 -11.00 -2.37
C MET A 255 -13.22 -10.17 -2.81
N ARG A 256 -13.92 -9.57 -1.84
CA ARG A 256 -15.16 -8.81 -2.07
C ARG A 256 -15.02 -7.41 -1.52
N LEU A 257 -15.11 -6.43 -2.42
CA LEU A 257 -15.25 -5.01 -2.09
C LEU A 257 -16.69 -4.74 -1.65
N LEU A 258 -16.90 -4.21 -0.45
CA LEU A 258 -18.24 -3.82 -0.01
C LEU A 258 -18.71 -2.55 -0.74
N SER A 259 -19.98 -2.54 -1.13
CA SER A 259 -20.57 -1.31 -1.66
C SER A 259 -20.69 -0.23 -0.58
N PRO A 260 -20.35 1.04 -0.88
CA PRO A 260 -20.46 2.12 0.10
C PRO A 260 -21.88 2.31 0.66
N ALA A 261 -22.91 2.14 -0.18
CA ALA A 261 -24.30 2.24 0.24
C ALA A 261 -24.71 1.12 1.21
N TYR A 262 -24.31 -0.12 0.92
CA TYR A 262 -24.55 -1.23 1.84
C TYR A 262 -23.81 -1.02 3.16
N LEU A 263 -22.52 -0.68 3.10
CA LEU A 263 -21.72 -0.42 4.31
C LEU A 263 -22.30 0.74 5.13
N HIS A 264 -22.77 1.82 4.50
CA HIS A 264 -23.45 2.92 5.19
C HIS A 264 -24.68 2.44 5.97
N SER A 265 -25.54 1.64 5.33
CA SER A 265 -26.71 1.07 6.00
C SER A 265 -26.32 0.18 7.19
N LEU A 266 -25.26 -0.63 7.05
CA LEU A 266 -24.75 -1.48 8.14
C LEU A 266 -24.18 -0.67 9.30
N LEU A 267 -23.48 0.43 9.03
CA LEU A 267 -22.94 1.28 10.08
C LEU A 267 -24.05 2.03 10.83
N LEU A 268 -25.10 2.48 10.14
CA LEU A 268 -26.28 3.05 10.80
C LEU A 268 -26.99 2.02 11.69
N SER A 269 -27.12 0.77 11.22
CA SER A 269 -27.60 -0.34 12.03
C SER A 269 -26.73 -0.61 13.26
N LEU A 270 -25.40 -0.63 13.08
CA LEU A 270 -24.46 -0.81 14.18
C LEU A 270 -24.58 0.31 15.24
N LEU A 271 -24.67 1.57 14.80
CA LEU A 271 -24.86 2.71 15.69
C LEU A 271 -26.17 2.60 16.48
N LEU A 272 -27.25 2.17 15.81
CA LEU A 272 -28.52 1.89 16.47
C LEU A 272 -28.40 0.78 17.53
N ILE A 273 -27.71 -0.33 17.22
CA ILE A 273 -27.46 -1.43 18.16
C ILE A 273 -26.68 -0.94 19.40
N ILE A 274 -25.68 -0.08 19.20
CA ILE A 274 -24.88 0.49 20.29
C ILE A 274 -25.74 1.33 21.21
N ASP A 275 -26.53 2.24 20.63
CA ASP A 275 -27.39 3.14 21.40
C ASP A 275 -28.54 2.38 22.08
N SER A 276 -29.16 1.40 21.40
CA SER A 276 -30.28 0.62 21.97
C SER A 276 -29.87 -0.27 23.14
N ASN A 277 -28.65 -0.81 23.10
CA ASN A 277 -28.11 -1.65 24.17
C ASN A 277 -27.28 -0.86 25.18
N ALA A 278 -27.19 0.47 25.02
CA ALA A 278 -26.36 1.37 25.85
C ALA A 278 -24.92 0.88 25.99
N TYR A 279 -24.34 0.36 24.91
CA TYR A 279 -22.94 -0.07 24.90
C TYR A 279 -22.01 1.14 24.97
N LEU A 280 -20.89 0.98 25.67
CA LEU A 280 -19.84 1.99 25.68
C LEU A 280 -19.05 1.87 24.36
N PRO A 281 -18.82 2.97 23.60
CA PRO A 281 -18.06 2.94 22.35
C PRO A 281 -16.69 2.26 22.44
N ASN A 282 -16.03 2.40 23.60
CA ASN A 282 -14.70 1.84 23.85
C ASN A 282 -14.70 0.42 24.44
N ASP A 283 -15.87 -0.16 24.69
CA ASP A 283 -16.05 -1.44 25.36
C ASP A 283 -17.33 -2.15 24.91
N VAL A 284 -17.43 -2.40 23.60
CA VAL A 284 -18.54 -3.13 22.98
C VAL A 284 -18.30 -4.64 23.12
N PRO A 285 -19.27 -5.42 23.63
CA PRO A 285 -19.18 -6.88 23.63
C PRO A 285 -19.21 -7.44 22.20
N LEU A 286 -18.10 -8.06 21.75
CA LEU A 286 -17.94 -8.48 20.36
C LEU A 286 -19.03 -9.47 19.94
N GLN A 287 -19.23 -10.54 20.72
CA GLN A 287 -20.13 -11.61 20.34
C GLN A 287 -21.59 -11.16 20.29
N ASP A 288 -22.01 -10.31 21.23
CA ASP A 288 -23.38 -9.80 21.27
C ASP A 288 -23.65 -8.88 20.07
N ALA A 289 -22.71 -7.98 19.75
CA ALA A 289 -22.80 -7.12 18.58
C ALA A 289 -22.81 -7.91 17.26
N MET A 290 -21.98 -8.95 17.14
CA MET A 290 -21.98 -9.84 15.97
C MET A 290 -23.29 -10.60 15.84
N ASN A 291 -23.83 -11.14 16.95
CA ASN A 291 -25.10 -11.85 16.95
C ASN A 291 -26.26 -10.92 16.55
N ALA A 292 -26.31 -9.69 17.08
CA ALA A 292 -27.32 -8.71 16.71
C ALA A 292 -27.25 -8.35 15.20
N LEU A 293 -26.05 -8.10 14.68
CA LEU A 293 -25.87 -7.84 13.24
C LEU A 293 -26.29 -9.04 12.37
N ARG A 294 -26.01 -10.27 12.82
CA ARG A 294 -26.41 -11.49 12.11
C ARG A 294 -27.92 -11.69 12.11
N GLU A 295 -28.56 -11.56 13.27
CA GLU A 295 -29.97 -11.91 13.47
C GLU A 295 -30.91 -10.83 12.92
N ASP A 296 -30.62 -9.56 13.20
CA ASP A 296 -31.50 -8.44 12.84
C ASP A 296 -31.25 -7.96 11.40
N HIS A 297 -30.02 -8.06 10.92
CA HIS A 297 -29.58 -7.47 9.65
C HIS A 297 -29.02 -8.48 8.63
N GLN A 298 -29.01 -9.78 8.94
CA GLN A 298 -28.53 -10.86 8.05
C GLN A 298 -27.09 -10.63 7.55
N VAL A 299 -26.25 -10.03 8.39
CA VAL A 299 -24.84 -9.76 8.06
C VAL A 299 -24.03 -11.05 8.21
N ARG A 300 -23.15 -11.34 7.23
CA ARG A 300 -22.23 -12.48 7.32
C ARG A 300 -21.18 -12.24 8.41
N GLU A 301 -20.74 -13.32 9.03
CA GLU A 301 -19.83 -13.26 10.18
C GLU A 301 -18.52 -12.54 9.85
N GLU A 302 -17.95 -12.81 8.69
CA GLU A 302 -16.70 -12.22 8.22
C GLU A 302 -16.82 -10.71 8.00
N VAL A 303 -18.02 -10.25 7.57
CA VAL A 303 -18.31 -8.83 7.39
C VAL A 303 -18.48 -8.14 8.75
N ALA A 304 -19.24 -8.75 9.66
CA ALA A 304 -19.45 -8.21 11.01
C ALA A 304 -18.12 -8.12 11.78
N GLU A 305 -17.31 -9.17 11.72
CA GLU A 305 -15.96 -9.19 12.30
C GLU A 305 -15.08 -8.10 11.68
N ALA A 306 -15.07 -7.95 10.35
CA ALA A 306 -14.26 -6.92 9.70
C ALA A 306 -14.69 -5.50 10.11
N ILE A 307 -15.99 -5.22 10.20
CA ILE A 307 -16.51 -3.93 10.68
C ILE A 307 -16.04 -3.65 12.11
N LEU A 308 -16.23 -4.61 13.02
CA LEU A 308 -15.98 -4.41 14.45
C LEU A 308 -14.49 -4.45 14.80
N CYS A 309 -13.70 -5.33 14.17
CA CYS A 309 -12.33 -5.62 14.61
C CYS A 309 -11.23 -5.04 13.71
N ARG A 310 -11.54 -4.65 12.46
CA ARG A 310 -10.54 -4.21 11.48
C ARG A 310 -10.79 -2.79 10.96
N TRP A 311 -11.98 -2.53 10.45
CA TRP A 311 -12.28 -1.30 9.73
C TRP A 311 -12.66 -0.17 10.68
N PHE A 312 -13.63 -0.40 11.57
CA PHE A 312 -14.22 0.62 12.43
C PHE A 312 -14.06 0.34 13.92
N GLY A 313 -13.23 -0.62 14.28
CA GLY A 313 -12.86 -0.85 15.66
C GLY A 313 -11.62 -1.70 15.80
N GLN A 314 -11.24 -1.92 17.05
CA GLN A 314 -10.05 -2.67 17.44
C GLN A 314 -10.41 -3.61 18.58
N GLN A 315 -10.10 -4.89 18.40
CA GLN A 315 -10.26 -5.89 19.45
C GLN A 315 -9.32 -5.59 20.62
N LYS A 316 -9.89 -5.49 21.83
CA LYS A 316 -9.15 -5.42 23.08
C LYS A 316 -9.09 -6.82 23.67
N GLN A 317 -7.89 -7.39 23.75
CA GLN A 317 -7.72 -8.62 24.51
C GLN A 317 -7.92 -8.31 25.99
N THR A 318 -8.89 -8.97 26.61
CA THR A 318 -9.08 -8.95 28.06
C THR A 318 -8.07 -9.92 28.68
N ILE A 319 -7.05 -9.39 29.35
CA ILE A 319 -6.23 -10.16 30.29
C ILE A 319 -7.15 -10.45 31.48
N ASN A 320 -7.44 -11.73 31.71
CA ASN A 320 -8.16 -12.18 32.89
C ASN A 320 -7.54 -11.55 34.14
N GLY A 321 -8.39 -10.97 35.00
CA GLY A 321 -7.97 -10.22 36.18
C GLY A 321 -6.92 -10.93 37.02
N SER A 322 -6.01 -10.14 37.57
CA SER A 322 -5.02 -10.52 38.58
C SER A 322 -5.64 -11.40 39.67
N GLY A 323 -5.45 -12.71 39.54
CA GLY A 323 -5.50 -13.64 40.67
C GLY A 323 -4.11 -13.67 41.27
N ASN A 324 -3.91 -13.00 42.40
CA ASN A 324 -2.78 -13.32 43.27
C ASN A 324 -2.97 -14.75 43.77
N GLY A 325 -2.32 -15.70 43.11
CA GLY A 325 -2.40 -17.12 43.41
C GLY A 325 -1.32 -17.86 42.65
N SER A 326 -0.22 -18.14 43.35
CA SER A 326 0.92 -18.92 42.89
C SER A 326 0.51 -20.26 42.28
N GLY A 327 0.99 -20.51 41.05
CA GLY A 327 1.28 -21.85 40.52
C GLY A 327 0.08 -22.78 40.33
N GLY A 328 -0.45 -22.83 39.12
CA GLY A 328 -1.36 -23.89 38.69
C GLY A 328 -2.10 -23.53 37.42
N GLU A 329 -1.77 -24.25 36.34
CA GLU A 329 -2.61 -24.56 35.17
C GLU A 329 -3.58 -23.47 34.66
N VAL A 330 -3.32 -22.95 33.46
CA VAL A 330 -4.20 -22.00 32.75
C VAL A 330 -5.49 -22.70 32.34
N VAL A 331 -6.46 -22.73 33.26
CA VAL A 331 -7.85 -23.06 32.96
C VAL A 331 -8.49 -21.80 32.38
N VAL A 332 -8.74 -21.79 31.08
CA VAL A 332 -9.60 -20.79 30.42
C VAL A 332 -10.99 -20.95 31.03
N LYS A 333 -11.40 -20.05 31.93
CA LYS A 333 -12.77 -20.03 32.44
C LYS A 333 -13.73 -19.67 31.30
N GLU A 334 -14.81 -20.43 31.17
CA GLU A 334 -16.01 -20.02 30.43
C GLU A 334 -16.44 -18.62 30.90
N GLY A 335 -16.36 -17.62 30.01
CA GLY A 335 -16.77 -16.24 30.32
C GLY A 335 -15.78 -15.13 29.94
N SER A 336 -14.64 -15.42 29.31
CA SER A 336 -13.83 -14.34 28.71
C SER A 336 -14.59 -13.74 27.52
N THR A 337 -15.26 -12.61 27.77
CA THR A 337 -15.97 -11.86 26.72
C THR A 337 -14.96 -10.97 26.01
N THR A 338 -14.71 -11.27 24.73
CA THR A 338 -13.92 -10.40 23.86
C THR A 338 -14.61 -9.04 23.73
N ARG A 339 -13.84 -7.97 23.94
CA ARG A 339 -14.32 -6.59 23.85
C ARG A 339 -13.69 -5.88 22.65
N VAL A 340 -14.42 -4.93 22.10
CA VAL A 340 -13.98 -4.09 20.99
C VAL A 340 -14.12 -2.63 21.35
N ALA A 341 -13.14 -1.81 20.97
CA ALA A 341 -13.29 -0.37 20.95
C ALA A 341 -13.53 0.11 19.53
N LEU A 342 -14.63 0.82 19.32
CA LEU A 342 -14.98 1.41 18.04
C LEU A 342 -14.24 2.72 17.82
N ASP A 343 -13.78 2.91 16.59
CA ASP A 343 -13.11 4.11 16.14
C ASP A 343 -14.15 5.14 15.68
N GLY A 344 -14.53 6.02 16.60
CA GLY A 344 -15.48 7.11 16.32
C GLY A 344 -15.01 8.04 15.21
N THR A 345 -13.70 8.16 14.99
CA THR A 345 -13.13 9.02 13.94
C THR A 345 -13.37 8.42 12.57
N LYS A 346 -13.10 7.12 12.41
CA LYS A 346 -13.34 6.39 11.14
C LYS A 346 -14.84 6.30 10.84
N LEU A 347 -15.66 5.99 11.85
CA LEU A 347 -17.12 5.99 11.73
C LEU A 347 -17.64 7.35 11.27
N ALA A 348 -17.26 8.41 11.98
CA ALA A 348 -17.65 9.78 11.63
C ALA A 348 -17.22 10.13 10.22
N ARG A 349 -15.95 9.92 9.86
CA ARG A 349 -15.42 10.20 8.51
C ARG A 349 -16.23 9.49 7.44
N PHE A 350 -16.49 8.18 7.58
CA PHE A 350 -17.23 7.42 6.59
C PHE A 350 -18.67 7.92 6.43
N ILE A 351 -19.41 8.10 7.52
CA ILE A 351 -20.79 8.61 7.48
C ILE A 351 -20.82 10.02 6.83
N GLY A 352 -19.90 10.90 7.21
CA GLY A 352 -19.80 12.25 6.65
C GLY A 352 -19.46 12.25 5.15
N GLU A 353 -18.60 11.33 4.71
CA GLU A 353 -18.32 11.12 3.29
C GLU A 353 -19.57 10.67 2.52
N GLN A 354 -20.35 9.72 3.05
CA GLN A 354 -21.58 9.26 2.38
C GLN A 354 -22.60 10.38 2.24
N LEU A 355 -22.78 11.20 3.29
CA LEU A 355 -23.67 12.37 3.22
C LEU A 355 -23.25 13.38 2.15
N LEU A 356 -21.94 13.60 1.97
CA LEU A 356 -21.42 14.45 0.89
C LEU A 356 -21.64 13.79 -0.48
N ARG A 357 -21.35 12.49 -0.60
CA ARG A 357 -21.48 11.75 -1.86
C ARG A 357 -22.92 11.70 -2.37
N GLU A 358 -23.88 11.58 -1.48
CA GLU A 358 -25.32 11.60 -1.80
C GLU A 358 -25.84 13.00 -2.14
N ALA A 359 -25.12 14.06 -1.74
CA ALA A 359 -25.47 15.43 -2.08
C ALA A 359 -25.18 15.70 -3.57
N SER A 360 -26.23 15.78 -4.38
CA SER A 360 -26.12 16.07 -5.81
C SER A 360 -25.72 17.52 -6.14
N GLN A 361 -25.82 18.43 -5.17
CA GLN A 361 -25.47 19.85 -5.30
C GLN A 361 -24.82 20.36 -4.01
N PRO A 362 -24.03 21.46 -4.07
CA PRO A 362 -23.45 22.05 -2.88
C PRO A 362 -24.53 22.35 -1.83
N MET A 363 -24.41 21.80 -0.63
CA MET A 363 -25.39 21.94 0.45
C MET A 363 -24.93 22.93 1.51
N LEU A 364 -25.82 23.38 2.38
CA LEU A 364 -25.44 24.24 3.50
C LEU A 364 -24.56 23.46 4.50
N LEU A 365 -23.44 24.05 4.92
CA LEU A 365 -22.53 23.42 5.88
C LEU A 365 -23.24 23.11 7.21
N SER A 366 -24.13 23.99 7.67
CA SER A 366 -24.94 23.76 8.88
C SER A 366 -25.87 22.55 8.74
N THR A 367 -26.45 22.35 7.56
CA THR A 367 -27.31 21.20 7.28
C THR A 367 -26.50 19.91 7.30
N LEU A 368 -25.30 19.90 6.69
CA LEU A 368 -24.41 18.74 6.75
C LEU A 368 -24.07 18.41 8.20
N MET A 369 -23.57 19.38 8.97
CA MET A 369 -23.17 19.15 10.37
C MET A 369 -24.32 18.64 11.23
N SER A 370 -25.52 19.19 11.07
CA SER A 370 -26.71 18.74 11.81
C SER A 370 -27.13 17.31 11.44
N THR A 371 -27.19 16.98 10.15
CA THR A 371 -27.54 15.62 9.70
C THR A 371 -26.46 14.61 10.10
N TRP A 372 -25.19 15.00 10.00
CA TRP A 372 -24.06 14.15 10.34
C TRP A 372 -24.03 13.80 11.83
N SER A 373 -24.15 14.80 12.72
CA SER A 373 -24.26 14.55 14.16
C SER A 373 -25.48 13.68 14.49
N LYS A 374 -26.62 13.91 13.82
CA LYS A 374 -27.83 13.11 14.03
C LYS A 374 -27.64 11.64 13.62
N GLN A 375 -26.98 11.36 12.49
CA GLN A 375 -26.75 9.98 12.04
C GLN A 375 -25.76 9.22 12.93
N LEU A 376 -24.83 9.92 13.58
CA LEU A 376 -23.85 9.30 14.49
C LEU A 376 -24.44 8.89 15.85
N GLY A 377 -25.64 9.33 16.19
CA GLY A 377 -26.28 9.02 17.47
C GLY A 377 -25.59 9.70 18.66
N ASP A 378 -26.13 9.46 19.85
CA ASP A 378 -25.69 10.16 21.06
C ASP A 378 -24.25 9.79 21.45
N SER A 379 -23.88 8.54 21.18
CA SER A 379 -22.57 7.98 21.50
C SER A 379 -21.41 8.57 20.67
N PHE A 380 -21.67 9.00 19.43
CA PHE A 380 -20.62 9.44 18.50
C PHE A 380 -20.81 10.84 17.89
N GLN A 381 -21.91 11.55 18.17
CA GLN A 381 -22.17 12.88 17.59
C GLN A 381 -21.03 13.91 17.78
N SER A 382 -20.24 13.78 18.84
CA SER A 382 -19.09 14.67 19.13
C SER A 382 -17.92 14.50 18.17
N TYR A 383 -17.87 13.37 17.45
CA TYR A 383 -16.84 13.11 16.43
C TYR A 383 -17.17 13.78 15.09
N ALA A 384 -18.41 14.27 14.87
CA ALA A 384 -18.77 15.03 13.67
C ALA A 384 -17.95 16.32 13.59
N SER A 385 -16.89 16.31 12.78
CA SER A 385 -15.91 17.39 12.73
C SER A 385 -15.40 17.57 11.31
N LEU A 386 -15.53 18.79 10.78
CA LEU A 386 -15.21 19.11 9.38
C LEU A 386 -13.79 18.69 8.92
N PRO A 387 -12.72 18.85 9.73
CA PRO A 387 -11.38 18.36 9.37
C PRO A 387 -11.31 16.86 9.06
N LEU A 388 -12.22 16.05 9.61
CA LEU A 388 -12.27 14.62 9.26
C LEU A 388 -12.68 14.37 7.82
N LEU A 389 -13.27 15.36 7.14
CA LEU A 389 -13.62 15.30 5.73
C LEU A 389 -12.61 16.02 4.84
N ASP A 390 -11.47 16.46 5.38
CA ASP A 390 -10.41 17.04 4.56
C ASP A 390 -10.04 16.05 3.44
N SER A 391 -9.77 16.60 2.24
CA SER A 391 -9.63 15.91 0.94
C SER A 391 -10.94 15.38 0.30
N LEU A 392 -12.12 15.63 0.89
CA LEU A 392 -13.41 15.17 0.35
C LEU A 392 -14.34 16.29 -0.11
N TYR A 393 -14.00 17.56 0.14
CA TYR A 393 -14.91 18.67 -0.12
C TYR A 393 -14.24 19.95 -0.62
N LEU A 394 -15.06 20.81 -1.22
CA LEU A 394 -14.77 22.23 -1.45
C LEU A 394 -15.77 23.10 -0.69
N LEU A 395 -15.25 24.12 0.00
CA LEU A 395 -16.08 25.17 0.63
C LEU A 395 -16.34 26.33 -0.32
N HIS A 396 -17.55 26.86 -0.25
CA HIS A 396 -18.00 28.04 -0.97
C HIS A 396 -18.57 29.09 0.00
N PRO A 397 -18.11 30.35 -0.04
CA PRO A 397 -17.02 30.88 -0.88
C PRO A 397 -15.65 30.29 -0.49
N ALA A 398 -14.72 30.25 -1.45
CA ALA A 398 -13.38 29.71 -1.23
C ALA A 398 -12.59 30.51 -0.17
N PRO A 399 -11.78 29.85 0.67
CA PRO A 399 -10.88 30.51 1.60
C PRO A 399 -9.75 31.27 0.86
N PRO A 400 -9.17 32.33 1.45
CA PRO A 400 -9.49 32.89 2.77
C PRO A 400 -10.75 33.75 2.75
N LEU A 401 -11.63 33.54 3.72
CA LEU A 401 -12.73 34.48 3.95
C LEU A 401 -12.15 35.76 4.57
N PRO A 402 -12.71 36.95 4.27
CA PRO A 402 -12.40 38.14 5.04
C PRO A 402 -12.75 37.86 6.51
N THR A 403 -11.74 37.83 7.37
CA THR A 403 -11.79 37.36 8.77
C THR A 403 -12.59 38.29 9.71
N GLY A 404 -13.55 39.07 9.19
CA GLY A 404 -14.23 40.16 9.90
C GLY A 404 -15.75 40.12 10.01
N SER A 405 -16.47 39.11 9.52
CA SER A 405 -17.92 39.05 9.75
C SER A 405 -18.27 38.40 11.10
N SER A 406 -17.72 38.95 12.20
CA SER A 406 -18.43 38.86 13.48
C SER A 406 -19.46 40.00 13.49
N SER A 407 -20.73 39.65 13.32
CA SER A 407 -21.91 40.51 13.60
C SER A 407 -22.30 41.64 12.61
N THR A 408 -22.36 41.38 11.31
CA THR A 408 -23.30 42.14 10.44
C THR A 408 -24.07 41.18 9.54
N ALA A 409 -25.37 41.44 9.37
CA ALA A 409 -26.43 40.56 8.86
C ALA A 409 -26.33 40.09 7.38
N THR A 410 -25.13 39.99 6.81
CA THR A 410 -24.88 39.61 5.41
C THR A 410 -23.70 38.64 5.25
N ALA A 411 -23.47 37.74 6.23
CA ALA A 411 -22.54 36.63 6.04
C ALA A 411 -23.17 35.64 5.05
N THR A 412 -22.60 35.52 3.85
CA THR A 412 -23.05 34.53 2.87
C THR A 412 -22.96 33.13 3.51
N PRO A 413 -24.05 32.34 3.51
CA PRO A 413 -24.05 31.04 4.16
C PRO A 413 -23.02 30.13 3.47
N ARG A 414 -22.17 29.47 4.27
CA ARG A 414 -21.16 28.55 3.74
C ARG A 414 -21.84 27.33 3.14
N ARG A 415 -21.46 27.00 1.91
CA ARG A 415 -21.86 25.77 1.24
C ARG A 415 -20.67 24.84 1.12
N ILE A 416 -20.95 23.55 1.13
CA ILE A 416 -19.98 22.49 0.98
C ILE A 416 -20.38 21.60 -0.20
N GLU A 417 -19.41 21.29 -1.04
CA GLU A 417 -19.55 20.50 -2.26
C GLU A 417 -18.67 19.26 -2.14
N HIS A 418 -19.19 18.09 -2.54
CA HIS A 418 -18.41 16.87 -2.60
C HIS A 418 -17.36 16.95 -3.72
N PHE A 419 -16.10 16.82 -3.34
CA PHE A 419 -14.97 16.87 -4.24
C PHE A 419 -13.89 15.92 -3.69
N PRO A 420 -14.01 14.61 -3.96
CA PRO A 420 -13.13 13.62 -3.36
C PRO A 420 -11.79 13.55 -4.08
N ARG A 421 -10.71 13.47 -3.31
CA ARG A 421 -9.34 13.25 -3.81
C ARG A 421 -9.22 11.98 -4.67
N SER A 422 -9.98 10.93 -4.36
CA SER A 422 -9.98 9.67 -5.13
C SER A 422 -10.54 9.83 -6.55
N ALA A 423 -11.32 10.88 -6.84
CA ALA A 423 -11.78 11.18 -8.20
C ALA A 423 -10.73 11.97 -9.02
N LEU A 424 -9.61 12.37 -8.42
CA LEU A 424 -8.57 13.13 -9.09
C LEU A 424 -7.54 12.20 -9.75
N PRO A 425 -6.94 12.60 -10.90
CA PRO A 425 -5.91 11.82 -11.57
C PRO A 425 -4.75 11.43 -10.65
N VAL A 426 -4.22 10.21 -10.74
CA VAL A 426 -3.11 9.74 -9.88
C VAL A 426 -1.77 10.43 -10.20
N ALA A 427 -1.55 10.83 -11.46
CA ALA A 427 -0.33 11.50 -11.86
C ALA A 427 -0.30 12.98 -11.42
N PRO A 428 0.84 13.52 -10.95
CA PRO A 428 0.92 14.87 -10.41
C PRO A 428 0.44 15.98 -11.37
N ALA A 429 0.92 15.97 -12.61
CA ALA A 429 0.62 17.03 -13.58
C ALA A 429 -0.89 17.19 -13.88
N PRO A 430 -1.62 16.13 -14.28
CA PRO A 430 -3.07 16.23 -14.49
C PRO A 430 -3.83 16.47 -13.18
N ARG A 431 -3.33 16.02 -12.02
CA ARG A 431 -3.95 16.34 -10.72
C ARG A 431 -3.93 17.83 -10.41
N PHE A 432 -2.77 18.48 -10.52
CA PHE A 432 -2.66 19.93 -10.33
C PHE A 432 -3.51 20.71 -11.34
N GLN A 433 -3.59 20.24 -12.59
CA GLN A 433 -4.49 20.83 -13.59
C GLN A 433 -5.95 20.77 -13.14
N ALA A 434 -6.44 19.60 -12.73
CA ALA A 434 -7.81 19.42 -12.27
C ALA A 434 -8.11 20.31 -11.04
N LEU A 435 -7.20 20.36 -10.07
CA LEU A 435 -7.34 21.19 -8.87
C LEU A 435 -7.42 22.69 -9.19
N PHE A 436 -6.53 23.19 -10.05
CA PHE A 436 -6.54 24.61 -10.45
C PHE A 436 -7.68 24.98 -11.39
N THR A 437 -8.25 24.00 -12.10
CA THR A 437 -9.48 24.18 -12.89
C THR A 437 -10.70 24.29 -11.98
N ALA A 438 -10.80 23.43 -10.96
CA ALA A 438 -11.89 23.46 -9.98
C ALA A 438 -11.86 24.74 -9.13
N ARG A 439 -10.65 25.21 -8.76
CA ARG A 439 -10.46 26.44 -8.00
C ARG A 439 -9.17 27.14 -8.44
N PRO A 440 -9.23 28.41 -8.91
CA PRO A 440 -8.06 29.08 -9.50
C PRO A 440 -6.97 29.45 -8.48
N SER A 441 -7.33 29.54 -7.20
CA SER A 441 -6.45 30.00 -6.13
C SER A 441 -6.75 29.25 -4.83
N TRP A 442 -5.71 28.71 -4.20
CA TRP A 442 -5.81 27.87 -3.01
C TRP A 442 -4.94 28.40 -1.88
N THR A 443 -5.35 28.19 -0.62
CA THR A 443 -4.40 28.28 0.50
C THR A 443 -3.64 26.95 0.65
N LEU A 444 -2.49 26.94 1.33
CA LEU A 444 -1.74 25.68 1.53
C LEU A 444 -2.56 24.67 2.35
N GLN A 445 -3.27 25.13 3.39
CA GLN A 445 -4.08 24.27 4.26
C GLN A 445 -5.20 23.56 3.48
N ASP A 446 -5.77 24.26 2.50
CA ASP A 446 -6.88 23.77 1.68
C ASP A 446 -6.38 22.88 0.51
N LEU A 447 -5.21 23.19 -0.05
CA LEU A 447 -4.61 22.40 -1.14
C LEU A 447 -3.93 21.11 -0.65
N ALA A 448 -3.25 21.16 0.50
CA ALA A 448 -2.41 20.07 0.99
C ALA A 448 -3.12 18.71 1.08
N PRO A 449 -4.37 18.60 1.58
CA PRO A 449 -5.07 17.32 1.66
C PRO A 449 -5.24 16.62 0.30
N PHE A 450 -5.32 17.37 -0.81
CA PHE A 450 -5.52 16.84 -2.16
C PHE A 450 -4.25 16.37 -2.86
N ILE A 451 -3.08 16.66 -2.30
CA ILE A 451 -1.77 16.32 -2.88
C ILE A 451 -0.90 15.49 -1.92
N GLU A 452 -1.45 15.13 -0.77
CA GLU A 452 -0.74 14.42 0.29
C GLU A 452 -0.22 13.04 -0.16
N ASP A 453 -1.00 12.36 -0.99
CA ASP A 453 -0.78 11.03 -1.55
C ASP A 453 0.03 11.04 -2.87
N LEU A 454 0.42 12.22 -3.38
CA LEU A 454 1.27 12.29 -4.59
C LEU A 454 2.74 11.97 -4.31
N ALA A 455 3.18 12.02 -3.05
CA ALA A 455 4.55 11.71 -2.70
C ALA A 455 4.68 11.11 -1.30
N VAL A 456 5.66 10.23 -1.15
CA VAL A 456 5.97 9.51 0.09
C VAL A 456 6.40 10.45 1.23
N ASP A 457 7.09 11.54 0.90
CA ASP A 457 7.66 12.45 1.88
C ASP A 457 7.34 13.93 1.58
N ALA A 458 7.40 14.75 2.63
CA ALA A 458 7.08 16.17 2.56
C ALA A 458 7.99 16.94 1.58
N LYS A 459 9.27 16.59 1.50
CA LYS A 459 10.25 17.27 0.62
C LYS A 459 9.90 17.06 -0.85
N ARG A 460 9.50 15.84 -1.23
CA ARG A 460 9.01 15.56 -2.59
C ARG A 460 7.70 16.29 -2.89
N ARG A 461 6.78 16.38 -1.94
CA ARG A 461 5.55 17.18 -2.10
C ARG A 461 5.84 18.67 -2.30
N GLU A 462 6.77 19.23 -1.54
CA GLU A 462 7.22 20.61 -1.72
C GLU A 462 7.86 20.83 -3.10
N ALA A 463 8.68 19.87 -3.57
CA ALA A 463 9.24 19.91 -4.92
C ALA A 463 8.15 19.88 -6.01
N LEU A 464 7.09 19.09 -5.83
CA LEU A 464 5.93 19.09 -6.73
C LEU A 464 5.18 20.43 -6.70
N LEU A 465 4.94 20.99 -5.51
CA LEU A 465 4.32 22.32 -5.36
C LEU A 465 5.14 23.41 -6.07
N LEU A 466 6.46 23.42 -5.87
CA LEU A 466 7.36 24.36 -6.54
C LEU A 466 7.37 24.19 -8.06
N ARG A 467 7.20 22.96 -8.56
CA ARG A 467 7.16 22.66 -9.99
C ARG A 467 5.85 23.12 -10.63
N PHE A 468 4.70 22.80 -10.02
CA PHE A 468 3.38 22.97 -10.64
C PHE A 468 2.58 24.20 -10.19
N ALA A 469 2.92 24.82 -9.06
CA ALA A 469 2.23 25.97 -8.51
C ALA A 469 3.10 27.24 -8.47
N ARG A 470 2.44 28.41 -8.44
CA ARG A 470 3.03 29.72 -8.16
C ARG A 470 2.43 30.26 -6.86
N ALA A 471 3.29 30.65 -5.93
CA ALA A 471 2.89 31.28 -4.68
C ALA A 471 2.79 32.81 -4.85
N LYS A 472 1.69 33.40 -4.39
CA LYS A 472 1.44 34.84 -4.34
C LYS A 472 1.02 35.24 -2.93
N ARG A 473 1.71 36.19 -2.32
CA ARG A 473 1.29 36.76 -1.03
C ARG A 473 0.21 37.81 -1.27
N VAL A 474 -0.90 37.69 -0.54
CA VAL A 474 -2.03 38.61 -0.59
C VAL A 474 -2.26 39.18 0.81
N GLU A 475 -2.43 40.50 0.90
CA GLU A 475 -2.79 41.19 2.14
C GLU A 475 -4.26 40.96 2.46
N VAL A 476 -4.54 40.50 3.68
CA VAL A 476 -5.89 40.37 4.22
C VAL A 476 -6.03 41.37 5.38
N PRO A 477 -7.06 42.25 5.38
CA PRO A 477 -7.30 43.16 6.49
C PRO A 477 -7.65 42.39 7.76
N VAL A 478 -6.87 42.53 8.84
CA VAL A 478 -7.24 42.00 10.16
C VAL A 478 -8.24 42.96 10.78
N PRO A 479 -9.44 42.49 11.21
CA PRO A 479 -10.36 43.34 11.93
C PRO A 479 -9.76 43.68 13.30
N VAL A 480 -9.69 44.96 13.62
CA VAL A 480 -9.42 45.41 14.98
C VAL A 480 -10.63 45.02 15.82
N LEU A 481 -10.46 44.07 16.74
CA LEU A 481 -11.44 43.78 17.78
C LEU A 481 -11.59 45.03 18.65
N VAL A 482 -12.59 45.86 18.37
CA VAL A 482 -12.93 46.98 19.25
C VAL A 482 -13.58 46.39 20.50
N GLY A 483 -12.81 46.36 21.58
CA GLY A 483 -13.23 45.84 22.88
C GLY A 483 -14.53 46.47 23.37
N ALA A 484 -15.37 45.63 23.98
CA ALA A 484 -16.59 46.01 24.66
C ALA A 484 -16.35 47.23 25.59
N GLN A 485 -17.10 48.31 25.35
CA GLN A 485 -17.11 49.49 26.23
C GLN A 485 -17.62 49.10 27.62
N GLY A 486 -16.70 48.96 28.56
CA GLY A 486 -16.97 49.17 29.98
C GLY A 486 -17.26 50.65 30.22
N LYS A 487 -18.39 50.94 30.85
CA LYS A 487 -18.75 52.26 31.39
C LYS A 487 -17.66 52.77 32.34
N GLY A 488 -17.23 54.02 32.17
CA GLY A 488 -16.65 54.81 33.27
C GLY A 488 -15.67 55.91 32.85
N GLY A 489 -16.01 57.16 33.17
CA GLY A 489 -15.03 58.21 33.47
C GLY A 489 -14.78 59.26 32.38
N LYS A 490 -15.32 60.46 32.58
CA LYS A 490 -14.84 61.70 31.94
C LYS A 490 -13.39 61.96 32.37
N GLY A 491 -12.48 62.15 31.42
CA GLY A 491 -11.10 62.56 31.68
C GLY A 491 -10.36 62.88 30.38
N GLU A 492 -9.92 64.14 30.30
CA GLU A 492 -9.20 64.89 29.27
C GLU A 492 -8.36 64.16 28.19
N GLU A 493 -8.44 64.79 27.02
CA GLU A 493 -7.85 64.51 25.72
C GLU A 493 -6.34 64.81 25.68
N LYS A 494 -5.50 63.78 25.46
CA LYS A 494 -4.15 63.92 24.87
C LYS A 494 -3.91 62.80 23.87
N GLY A 495 -3.61 63.19 22.63
CA GLY A 495 -3.51 62.33 21.46
C GLY A 495 -2.56 61.14 21.63
N LYS A 496 -3.11 59.94 21.50
CA LYS A 496 -2.37 58.70 21.22
C LYS A 496 -2.45 58.42 19.72
N LYS A 497 -1.27 58.36 19.08
CA LYS A 497 -1.07 57.89 17.71
C LYS A 497 -1.86 56.60 17.47
N GLY A 498 -2.71 56.59 16.44
CA GLY A 498 -3.42 55.40 15.99
C GLY A 498 -2.43 54.27 15.72
N SER A 499 -2.64 53.13 16.37
CA SER A 499 -1.99 51.87 16.02
C SER A 499 -2.33 51.58 14.56
N ALA A 500 -1.31 51.41 13.70
CA ALA A 500 -1.52 50.98 12.32
C ALA A 500 -2.37 49.69 12.29
N PRO A 501 -3.30 49.52 11.33
CA PRO A 501 -4.05 48.28 11.21
C PRO A 501 -3.08 47.12 11.01
N GLN A 502 -3.18 46.11 11.87
CA GLN A 502 -2.37 44.91 11.78
C GLN A 502 -2.68 44.24 10.43
N LYS A 503 -1.65 44.11 9.58
CA LYS A 503 -1.79 43.47 8.26
C LYS A 503 -1.41 42.00 8.39
N GLU A 504 -2.29 41.10 7.96
CA GLU A 504 -1.99 39.68 7.84
C GLU A 504 -1.76 39.34 6.36
N TYR A 505 -0.75 38.51 6.08
CA TYR A 505 -0.42 38.10 4.72
C TYR A 505 -0.72 36.63 4.56
N ILE A 506 -1.54 36.27 3.58
CA ILE A 506 -1.85 34.88 3.23
C ILE A 506 -1.18 34.55 1.91
N THR A 507 -0.53 33.39 1.84
CA THR A 507 0.05 32.88 0.61
C THR A 507 -0.99 32.06 -0.14
N LEU A 508 -1.27 32.45 -1.38
CA LEU A 508 -2.15 31.75 -2.30
C LEU A 508 -1.35 31.03 -3.39
N TYR A 509 -1.77 29.82 -3.73
CA TYR A 509 -1.19 28.97 -4.75
C TYR A 509 -2.10 28.95 -5.98
N SER A 510 -1.51 29.17 -7.15
CA SER A 510 -2.19 29.17 -8.45
C SER A 510 -1.39 28.37 -9.48
N SER A 511 -2.01 27.95 -10.58
CA SER A 511 -1.32 27.17 -11.60
C SER A 511 -0.09 27.88 -12.17
N ARG A 512 1.02 27.14 -12.31
CA ARG A 512 2.21 27.65 -13.02
C ARG A 512 2.08 27.56 -14.53
N VAL A 513 1.31 26.59 -15.00
CA VAL A 513 1.03 26.28 -16.41
C VAL A 513 -0.28 26.96 -16.78
N ARG A 514 -0.28 27.75 -17.86
CA ARG A 514 -1.55 28.18 -18.48
C ARG A 514 -2.00 27.00 -19.34
N TYR A 515 -3.14 26.42 -18.99
CA TYR A 515 -3.78 25.37 -19.77
C TYR A 515 -4.62 25.97 -20.88
#